data_AF-A0A6A3CEE3-F1
#
_entry.id   AF-A0A6A3CEE3-F1
#
_cell.length_a   1.000
_cell.length_b   1.000
_cell.length_c   1.000
_cell.angle_alpha   90.00
_cell.angle_beta   90.00
_cell.angle_gamma   90.00
#
_symmetry.space_group_name_H-M   'P 1'
#
loop_
_entity.id
_entity.type
_entity.pdbx_description
1 polymer ?
#
loop_
_entity_poly.entity_id
_entity_poly.type
_entity_poly.pdbx_seq_one_letter_code
_entity_poly.pdbx_strand_id
1 'polypeptide(L)'
;MGFRLPAMIQGSRQLLKHHSSFSRKQSDVPKGHVAVYVGEAQRKRFVVPISYLNHPSFAVLLNRAEEEFGFDHPKGGLTIPCKEDAFISLTSKLHACSPHE
;
A
#
# COMPACT_ATOMS: atom_id res chain seq x y z
N MET A 1 57.75 16.29 -20.82
CA MET A 1 56.62 16.24 -21.77
C MET A 1 55.90 14.93 -21.60
N GLY A 2 54.59 14.96 -21.32
CA GLY A 2 53.79 13.75 -21.15
C GLY A 2 52.49 14.04 -20.40
N PHE A 3 51.56 14.72 -21.06
CA PHE A 3 50.21 14.96 -20.55
C PHE A 3 49.36 13.70 -20.77
N ARG A 4 48.74 13.19 -19.70
CA ARG A 4 47.65 12.21 -19.80
C ARG A 4 46.46 12.73 -18.99
N LEU A 5 45.48 13.26 -19.71
CA LEU A 5 44.16 13.63 -19.20
C LEU A 5 43.13 12.53 -19.56
N PRO A 6 41.98 12.52 -18.88
CA PRO A 6 41.35 11.32 -18.37
C PRO A 6 40.20 10.86 -19.26
N ALA A 7 39.86 9.58 -19.16
CA ALA A 7 38.58 9.08 -19.62
C ALA A 7 38.16 7.96 -18.68
N MET A 8 37.07 8.17 -17.94
CA MET A 8 35.96 7.21 -17.90
C MET A 8 34.81 7.82 -17.09
N ILE A 9 33.81 8.22 -17.88
CA ILE A 9 32.45 8.54 -17.48
C ILE A 9 31.78 7.22 -17.06
N GLN A 10 31.37 7.10 -15.81
CA GLN A 10 30.27 6.21 -15.40
C GLN A 10 29.74 6.77 -14.08
N GLY A 11 28.71 7.62 -14.09
CA GLY A 11 27.36 7.20 -14.41
C GLY A 11 26.55 7.29 -13.12
N SER A 12 25.98 8.45 -12.88
CA SER A 12 25.04 8.75 -11.78
C SER A 12 23.80 7.85 -11.86
N ARG A 13 23.74 6.80 -11.03
CA ARG A 13 22.48 6.06 -10.74
C ARG A 13 22.51 5.50 -9.33
N GLN A 14 22.17 6.34 -8.36
CA GLN A 14 21.53 5.85 -7.13
C GLN A 14 20.45 6.84 -6.68
N LEU A 15 19.59 7.20 -7.63
CA LEU A 15 18.23 7.64 -7.36
C LEU A 15 17.34 6.39 -7.35
N LEU A 16 16.34 6.39 -6.46
CA LEU A 16 15.46 5.28 -6.03
C LEU A 16 15.99 4.37 -4.91
N LYS A 17 16.20 4.96 -3.72
CA LYS A 17 15.69 4.34 -2.48
C LYS A 17 14.76 5.33 -1.79
N HIS A 18 13.68 5.68 -2.51
CA HIS A 18 12.61 6.50 -1.97
C HIS A 18 11.27 5.84 -2.28
N HIS A 19 11.05 4.63 -1.73
CA HIS A 19 9.69 4.23 -1.38
C HIS A 19 9.71 3.11 -0.34
N SER A 20 8.86 3.25 0.66
CA SER A 20 8.47 2.25 1.67
C SER A 20 9.54 1.79 2.68
N SER A 21 9.70 2.55 3.75
CA SER A 21 9.64 1.93 5.07
C SER A 21 9.25 2.96 6.13
N PHE A 22 7.94 3.23 6.20
CA PHE A 22 7.21 3.67 7.40
C PHE A 22 7.32 2.64 8.55
N SER A 23 8.41 1.88 8.65
CA SER A 23 8.55 0.78 9.59
C SER A 23 9.39 1.22 10.78
N ARG A 24 8.70 1.85 11.75
CA ARG A 24 9.03 1.61 13.16
C ARG A 24 7.75 1.25 13.89
N LYS A 25 7.59 -0.05 14.12
CA LYS A 25 6.66 -0.69 15.08
C LYS A 25 5.17 -0.79 14.70
N GLN A 26 4.84 -1.08 13.45
CA GLN A 26 3.47 -1.52 13.12
C GLN A 26 3.45 -3.03 12.92
N SER A 27 3.30 -3.74 14.05
CA SER A 27 2.70 -5.08 14.17
C SER A 27 2.69 -5.92 12.88
N ASP A 28 3.74 -6.72 12.71
CA ASP A 28 3.85 -7.92 11.87
C ASP A 28 2.82 -8.03 10.73
N VAL A 29 2.94 -7.18 9.72
CA VAL A 29 2.25 -7.40 8.45
C VAL A 29 3.24 -8.11 7.53
N PRO A 30 2.92 -9.33 7.05
CA PRO A 30 3.81 -10.05 6.15
C PRO A 30 4.05 -9.24 4.88
N LYS A 31 5.23 -9.41 4.28
CA LYS A 31 5.59 -8.74 3.02
C LYS A 31 4.50 -9.02 1.97
N GLY A 32 4.11 -7.99 1.23
CA GLY A 32 3.03 -8.10 0.24
C GLY A 32 1.61 -7.99 0.82
N HIS A 33 1.46 -7.63 2.09
CA HIS A 33 0.17 -7.33 2.69
C HIS A 33 0.14 -5.91 3.27
N VAL A 34 -1.05 -5.37 3.48
CA VAL A 34 -1.30 -4.07 4.07
C VAL A 34 -2.35 -4.18 5.18
N ALA A 35 -2.17 -3.42 6.25
CA ALA A 35 -3.17 -3.28 7.30
C ALA A 35 -4.21 -2.23 6.89
N VAL A 36 -5.48 -2.63 6.89
CA VAL A 36 -6.64 -1.80 6.58
C VAL A 36 -7.55 -1.75 7.79
N TYR A 37 -7.92 -0.56 8.23
CA TYR A 37 -8.86 -0.31 9.30
C TYR A 37 -10.21 0.05 8.68
N VAL A 38 -11.23 -0.76 8.95
CA VAL A 38 -12.57 -0.59 8.37
C VAL A 38 -13.55 -0.29 9.49
N GLY A 39 -14.45 0.64 9.25
CA GLY A 39 -15.55 0.99 10.15
C GLY A 39 -15.45 2.38 10.76
N GLU A 40 -16.59 3.06 10.86
CA GLU A 40 -16.72 4.42 11.40
C GLU A 40 -16.63 4.43 12.94
N ALA A 41 -17.40 3.56 13.61
CA ALA A 41 -17.45 3.47 15.09
C ALA A 41 -16.47 2.44 15.67
N GLN A 42 -16.30 1.29 15.00
CA GLN A 42 -15.37 0.24 15.39
C GLN A 42 -14.37 0.02 14.26
N ARG A 43 -13.19 0.65 14.37
CA ARG A 43 -12.10 0.48 13.40
C ARG A 43 -11.48 -0.90 13.58
N LYS A 44 -12.01 -1.90 12.87
CA LYS A 44 -11.48 -3.26 12.88
C LYS A 44 -10.33 -3.39 11.90
N ARG A 45 -9.26 -4.04 12.34
CA ARG A 45 -8.06 -4.24 11.53
C ARG A 45 -8.21 -5.49 10.68
N PHE A 46 -8.04 -5.34 9.39
CA PHE A 46 -7.92 -6.38 8.38
C PHE A 46 -6.52 -6.34 7.78
N VAL A 47 -5.99 -7.50 7.41
CA VAL A 47 -4.74 -7.61 6.67
C VAL A 47 -5.10 -8.18 5.30
N VAL A 48 -4.88 -7.39 4.25
CA VAL A 48 -5.21 -7.78 2.88
C VAL A 48 -3.95 -7.77 2.01
N PRO A 49 -3.85 -8.65 1.01
CA PRO A 49 -2.74 -8.62 0.06
C PRO A 49 -2.74 -7.30 -0.73
N ILE A 50 -1.55 -6.80 -1.06
CA ILE A 50 -1.39 -5.58 -1.87
C ILE A 50 -1.99 -5.73 -3.27
N SER A 51 -2.20 -6.95 -3.75
CA SER A 51 -2.88 -7.23 -5.02
C SER A 51 -4.29 -6.66 -5.08
N TYR A 52 -4.98 -6.54 -3.93
CA TYR A 52 -6.32 -5.94 -3.89
C TYR A 52 -6.29 -4.45 -4.12
N LEU A 53 -5.21 -3.75 -3.75
CA LEU A 53 -5.05 -2.32 -4.01
C LEU A 53 -4.99 -2.01 -5.52
N ASN A 54 -4.53 -2.97 -6.34
CA ASN A 54 -4.52 -2.83 -7.79
C ASN A 54 -5.89 -3.04 -8.45
N HIS A 55 -6.88 -3.56 -7.73
CA HIS A 55 -8.20 -3.73 -8.30
C HIS A 55 -8.95 -2.38 -8.36
N PRO A 56 -9.58 -2.03 -9.49
CA PRO A 56 -10.28 -0.75 -9.65
C PRO A 56 -11.36 -0.55 -8.58
N SER A 57 -12.06 -1.63 -8.20
CA SER A 57 -13.08 -1.57 -7.13
C SER A 57 -12.50 -1.18 -5.78
N PHE A 58 -11.28 -1.61 -5.47
CA PHE A 58 -10.60 -1.23 -4.23
C PHE A 58 -10.00 0.17 -4.34
N ALA A 59 -9.47 0.54 -5.51
CA ALA A 59 -8.93 1.87 -5.77
C ALA A 59 -9.98 2.97 -5.56
N VAL A 60 -11.23 2.73 -5.97
CA VAL A 60 -12.35 3.66 -5.70
C VAL A 60 -12.61 3.80 -4.20
N LEU A 61 -12.55 2.71 -3.44
CA LEU A 61 -12.67 2.77 -1.97
C LEU A 61 -11.53 3.54 -1.32
N LEU A 62 -10.30 3.36 -1.82
CA LEU A 62 -9.12 4.10 -1.35
C LEU A 62 -9.23 5.59 -1.65
N ASN A 63 -9.69 5.95 -2.85
CA ASN A 63 -9.84 7.34 -3.22
C ASN A 63 -10.87 8.04 -2.33
N ARG A 64 -12.02 7.41 -2.10
CA ARG A 64 -13.03 7.92 -1.15
C ARG A 64 -12.49 8.01 0.27
N ALA A 65 -11.68 7.03 0.69
CA ALA A 65 -11.04 7.04 1.99
C ALA A 65 -10.03 8.19 2.15
N GLU A 66 -9.26 8.46 1.11
CA GLU A 66 -8.31 9.57 1.03
C GLU A 66 -9.03 10.93 1.06
N GLU A 67 -10.16 11.07 0.36
CA GLU A 67 -10.93 12.32 0.40
C GLU A 67 -11.50 12.63 1.80
N GLU A 68 -11.89 11.61 2.57
CA GLU A 68 -12.53 11.78 3.88
C GLU A 68 -11.53 11.83 5.05
N PHE A 69 -10.53 10.96 5.05
CA PHE A 69 -9.54 10.87 6.14
C PHE A 69 -8.18 11.48 5.78
N GLY A 70 -7.95 11.86 4.52
CA GLY A 70 -6.65 12.28 4.04
C GLY A 70 -5.59 11.19 4.19
N PHE A 71 -4.35 11.61 4.36
CA PHE A 71 -3.20 10.74 4.64
C PHE A 71 -2.89 10.64 6.15
N ASP A 72 -3.71 11.24 7.02
CA ASP A 72 -3.47 11.23 8.46
C ASP A 72 -3.91 9.90 9.05
N HIS A 73 -2.94 8.99 9.15
CA HIS A 73 -3.15 7.65 9.68
C HIS A 73 -2.19 7.43 10.84
N PRO A 74 -2.56 7.79 12.08
CA PRO A 74 -1.69 7.69 13.25
C PRO A 74 -1.28 6.23 13.56
N LYS A 75 -2.05 5.25 13.04
CA LYS A 75 -1.77 3.81 13.17
C LYS A 75 -1.02 3.22 11.95
N GLY A 76 -0.65 4.06 10.97
CA GLY A 76 0.05 3.75 9.71
C GLY A 76 -0.49 2.56 8.90
N GLY A 77 -1.80 2.32 9.00
CA GLY A 77 -2.53 1.53 8.03
C GLY A 77 -3.54 2.39 7.29
N LEU A 78 -4.11 1.84 6.23
CA LEU A 78 -5.16 2.50 5.45
C LEU A 78 -6.46 2.50 6.24
N THR A 79 -7.17 3.63 6.31
CA THR A 79 -8.47 3.69 7.00
C THR A 79 -9.57 3.86 5.96
N ILE A 80 -10.53 2.93 5.86
CA ILE A 80 -11.61 2.98 4.87
C ILE A 80 -12.93 3.35 5.55
N PRO A 81 -13.62 4.44 5.14
CA PRO A 81 -14.98 4.80 5.56
C PRO A 81 -16.00 3.90 4.85
N CYS A 82 -15.97 2.62 5.15
CA CYS A 82 -16.96 1.67 4.67
C CYS A 82 -17.44 0.80 5.81
N LYS A 83 -18.66 0.28 5.65
CA LYS A 83 -19.18 -0.74 6.54
C LYS A 83 -18.31 -1.99 6.44
N GLU A 84 -18.12 -2.65 7.57
CA GLU A 84 -17.40 -3.93 7.64
C GLU A 84 -17.96 -4.93 6.64
N ASP A 85 -19.28 -5.10 6.57
CA ASP A 85 -19.95 -6.02 5.65
C ASP A 85 -19.64 -5.72 4.18
N ALA A 86 -19.60 -4.44 3.81
CA ALA A 86 -19.30 -4.03 2.44
C ALA A 86 -17.85 -4.35 2.07
N PHE A 87 -16.92 -4.13 3.00
CA PHE A 87 -15.52 -4.49 2.80
C PHE A 87 -15.33 -6.00 2.69
N ILE A 88 -15.98 -6.79 3.56
CA ILE A 88 -15.92 -8.26 3.51
C ILE A 88 -16.53 -8.79 2.21
N SER A 89 -17.65 -8.23 1.76
CA SER A 89 -18.27 -8.62 0.48
C SER A 89 -17.34 -8.31 -0.69
N LEU A 90 -16.69 -7.14 -0.68
CA LEU A 90 -15.75 -6.75 -1.72
C LEU A 90 -14.51 -7.63 -1.73
N THR A 91 -13.86 -7.85 -0.58
CA THR A 91 -12.71 -8.75 -0.50
C THR A 91 -13.10 -10.15 -0.95
N SER A 92 -14.26 -10.68 -0.52
CA SER A 92 -14.76 -11.99 -0.96
C SER A 92 -14.91 -12.09 -2.48
N LYS A 93 -15.40 -11.03 -3.15
CA LYS A 93 -15.48 -10.97 -4.62
C LYS A 93 -14.10 -10.91 -5.29
N LEU A 94 -13.16 -10.20 -4.68
CA LEU A 94 -11.77 -10.14 -5.15
C LEU A 94 -11.07 -11.50 -5.01
N HIS A 95 -11.35 -12.24 -3.93
CA HIS A 95 -10.90 -13.62 -3.72
C HIS A 95 -11.52 -14.58 -4.75
N ALA A 96 -12.81 -14.41 -5.09
CA ALA A 96 -13.52 -15.28 -6.03
C ALA A 96 -13.13 -15.08 -7.50
N CYS A 97 -12.45 -13.98 -7.85
CA CYS A 97 -11.93 -13.73 -9.19
C CYS A 97 -10.48 -14.20 -9.38
N SER A 98 -9.88 -14.84 -8.37
CA SER A 98 -8.70 -15.69 -8.57
C SER A 98 -9.23 -17.03 -9.08
N PRO A 99 -9.18 -17.34 -10.40
CA PRO A 99 -9.34 -18.72 -10.83
C PRO A 99 -8.31 -19.54 -10.06
N HIS A 100 -8.83 -20.51 -9.31
CA HIS A 100 -8.07 -21.59 -8.76
C HIS A 100 -7.26 -22.21 -9.91
N GLU A 101 -5.97 -22.37 -9.68
CA GLU A 101 -5.03 -23.12 -10.52
C GLU A 101 -5.61 -24.47 -10.99
#